data_AF-A0AAV7DZN2-F1
#
_entry.id   AF-A0AAV7DZN2-F1
#
_cell.length_a   1.000
_cell.length_b   1.000
_cell.length_c   1.000
_cell.angle_alpha   90.00
_cell.angle_beta   90.00
_cell.angle_gamma   90.00
#
_symmetry.space_group_name_H-M   'P 1'
#
loop_
_entity.id
_entity.type
_entity.pdbx_description
1 polymer ?
#
loop_
_entity_poly.entity_id
_entity_poly.type
_entity_poly.pdbx_seq_one_letter_code
_entity_poly.pdbx_strand_id
1 'polypeptide(L)'
;MAARRLTMEPGQGQMQQIQQIRRSSPLLNSIFMTTVNTAAKTLTAVTNSSREGGKWKLNDHLRYMVMLTTWFTLWVLRLLMDHLPIFPGSVVPSPVALLEGLSPFSSSSGGSFSSNSLQLAVYDGAGHGDGYDAASSKAIGRALSHVFGLLNEIPASSRKYQFAIAMADRIVDENAYSGSETLREINRRVLSAAFARTASLLHRSLQTAATAAYEEYKPETWPGRVIHALPLGSHLVSYLRTACFFCLTNLFPPPKSEWRLQRQVAALGPPEGGAESPASEKHAQELLWLANKMRSCGTVEEAVVQWSFASGLASLALTANARVQGAIVKISAILLREATRGEFESQKQVKFRLLALWLPLFCFASNGYTYPVLSGSEKTELERVLEDLISALPPTDQEIILLNWLQDFTISSSDWPNLQRCYDRWCRSSRKLLL
;
A
#
# COMPACT_ATOMS: atom_id res chain seq x y z
N MET A 1 75.84 -29.52 10.33
CA MET A 1 76.45 -28.18 10.24
C MET A 1 75.34 -27.15 10.16
N ALA A 2 75.39 -26.16 11.06
CA ALA A 2 74.80 -24.80 11.03
C ALA A 2 73.50 -24.58 10.23
N ALA A 3 72.35 -24.42 10.89
CA ALA A 3 71.84 -23.17 11.46
C ALA A 3 71.10 -22.27 10.46
N ARG A 4 69.79 -22.07 10.67
CA ARG A 4 69.20 -20.74 10.93
C ARG A 4 67.72 -20.83 11.27
N ARG A 5 67.38 -20.28 12.43
CA ARG A 5 66.04 -19.80 12.79
C ARG A 5 65.55 -18.83 11.72
N LEU A 6 64.33 -19.05 11.22
CA LEU A 6 63.44 -17.98 10.78
C LEU A 6 62.05 -18.28 11.30
N THR A 7 61.71 -17.56 12.36
CA THR A 7 60.36 -17.28 12.82
C THR A 7 59.56 -16.65 11.67
N MET A 8 58.53 -17.35 11.17
CA MET A 8 57.51 -16.76 10.31
C MET A 8 56.27 -16.46 11.15
N GLU A 9 56.15 -15.19 11.52
CA GLU A 9 54.89 -14.50 11.85
C GLU A 9 53.82 -14.80 10.78
N PRO A 10 52.64 -15.31 11.15
CA PRO A 10 51.47 -15.21 10.30
C PRO A 10 50.71 -13.94 10.64
N GLY A 11 50.76 -12.95 9.73
CA GLY A 11 49.56 -12.15 9.46
C GLY A 11 49.51 -10.70 9.92
N GLN A 12 50.61 -9.95 9.92
CA GLN A 12 50.57 -8.46 9.91
C GLN A 12 49.75 -7.86 8.74
N GLY A 13 49.31 -8.67 7.76
CA GLY A 13 48.39 -8.27 6.71
C GLY A 13 46.92 -8.11 7.12
N GLN A 14 46.49 -8.62 8.28
CA GLN A 14 45.08 -8.53 8.71
C GLN A 14 44.76 -7.32 9.60
N MET A 15 45.76 -6.70 10.25
CA MET A 15 45.52 -5.52 11.09
C MET A 15 45.49 -4.19 10.31
N GLN A 16 46.09 -4.11 9.12
CA GLN A 16 45.98 -2.91 8.29
C GLN A 16 44.65 -2.84 7.52
N GLN A 17 43.98 -3.96 7.29
CA GLN A 17 42.70 -3.97 6.55
C GLN A 17 41.48 -3.58 7.40
N ILE A 18 41.54 -3.70 8.73
CA ILE A 18 40.45 -3.30 9.63
C ILE A 18 40.51 -1.79 9.96
N GLN A 19 41.66 -1.14 9.81
CA GLN A 19 41.79 0.31 10.06
C GLN A 19 41.38 1.20 8.89
N GLN A 20 41.08 0.64 7.72
CA GLN A 20 40.83 1.43 6.50
C GLN A 20 39.35 1.69 6.20
N ILE A 21 38.41 1.09 6.95
CA ILE A 21 36.95 1.16 6.68
C ILE A 21 36.22 2.31 7.43
N ARG A 22 36.92 3.14 8.20
CA ARG A 22 36.29 4.32 8.82
C ARG A 22 37.13 5.59 8.65
N ARG A 23 37.31 6.02 7.40
CA ARG A 23 37.68 7.42 7.11
C ARG A 23 36.45 8.19 6.66
N SER A 24 35.62 8.58 7.62
CA SER A 24 34.82 9.80 7.47
C SER A 24 35.79 10.97 7.26
N SER A 25 35.54 11.82 6.26
CA SER A 25 36.46 12.92 5.93
C SER A 25 36.79 13.77 7.18
N PRO A 26 38.08 14.09 7.43
CA PRO A 26 38.50 14.81 8.64
C PRO A 26 37.84 16.19 8.78
N LEU A 27 37.39 16.75 7.65
CA LEU A 27 36.61 17.98 7.58
C LEU A 27 35.20 17.82 8.16
N LEU A 28 34.46 16.75 7.82
CA LEU A 28 33.10 16.53 8.34
C LEU A 28 33.10 16.22 9.83
N ASN A 29 34.07 15.45 10.30
CA ASN A 29 34.20 15.17 11.74
C ASN A 29 34.60 16.42 12.53
N SER A 30 35.43 17.29 11.96
CA SER A 30 35.77 18.60 12.54
C SER A 30 34.56 19.54 12.58
N ILE A 31 33.80 19.63 11.49
CA ILE A 31 32.56 20.43 11.43
C ILE A 31 31.51 19.89 12.41
N PHE A 32 31.37 18.57 12.52
CA PHE A 32 30.44 17.95 13.47
C PHE A 32 30.85 18.24 14.92
N MET A 33 32.11 18.01 15.28
CA MET A 33 32.59 18.27 16.64
C MET A 33 32.56 19.75 17.01
N THR A 34 32.87 20.66 16.07
CA THR A 34 32.75 22.11 16.32
C THR A 34 31.30 22.53 16.49
N THR A 35 30.37 21.96 15.71
CA THR A 35 28.93 22.24 15.84
C THR A 35 28.39 21.71 17.18
N VAL A 36 28.76 20.50 17.57
CA VAL A 36 28.39 19.89 18.85
C VAL A 36 28.94 20.69 20.03
N ASN A 37 30.21 21.12 19.97
CA ASN A 37 30.83 21.90 21.05
C ASN A 37 30.22 23.32 21.14
N THR A 38 29.80 23.89 20.02
CA THR A 38 29.07 25.16 19.99
C THR A 38 27.67 25.00 20.60
N ALA A 39 26.96 23.92 20.27
CA ALA A 39 25.64 23.61 20.83
C ALA A 39 25.70 23.33 22.35
N ALA A 40 26.75 22.65 22.84
CA ALA A 40 26.93 22.42 24.27
C ALA A 40 27.19 23.72 25.05
N LYS A 41 27.94 24.66 24.45
CA LYS A 41 28.21 25.98 25.05
C LYS A 41 26.97 26.89 25.03
N THR A 42 26.12 26.81 24.01
CA THR A 42 24.88 27.59 23.96
C THR A 42 23.83 27.03 24.92
N LEU A 43 23.74 25.70 25.07
CA LEU A 43 22.85 25.06 26.04
C LEU A 43 23.20 25.46 27.49
N THR A 44 24.48 25.40 27.85
CA THR A 44 24.96 25.79 29.20
C THR A 44 24.79 27.28 29.48
N ALA A 45 24.88 28.13 28.46
CA ALA A 45 24.60 29.56 28.57
C ALA A 45 23.10 29.88 28.73
N VAL A 46 22.21 29.09 28.14
CA VAL A 46 20.74 29.22 28.26
C VAL A 46 20.23 28.69 29.60
N THR A 47 20.81 27.61 30.13
CA THR A 47 20.44 27.10 31.46
C THR A 47 20.83 28.05 32.59
N ASN A 48 21.89 28.85 32.41
CA ASN A 48 22.30 29.84 33.41
C ASN A 48 21.46 31.12 33.37
N SER A 49 20.90 31.54 32.22
CA SER A 49 20.01 32.71 32.15
C SER A 49 18.58 32.43 32.60
N SER A 50 18.12 31.17 32.56
CA SER A 50 16.78 30.78 33.02
C SER A 50 16.58 30.84 34.54
N ARG A 51 17.64 31.07 35.33
CA ARG A 51 17.58 31.17 36.81
C ARG A 51 17.13 32.54 37.32
N GLU A 52 17.16 33.59 36.49
CA GLU A 52 16.73 34.94 36.86
C GLU A 52 15.44 35.28 36.10
N GLY A 53 14.28 35.17 36.78
CA GLY A 53 12.93 35.21 36.20
C GLY A 53 12.48 36.56 35.60
N GLY A 54 13.18 37.07 34.59
CA GLY A 54 12.82 38.27 33.82
C GLY A 54 12.24 37.95 32.44
N LYS A 55 11.42 38.87 31.89
CA LYS A 55 10.86 38.81 30.52
C LYS A 55 11.98 38.58 29.49
N TRP A 56 11.74 37.66 28.56
CA TRP A 56 12.69 37.19 27.55
C TRP A 56 13.30 38.36 26.78
N LYS A 57 14.63 38.51 26.85
CA LYS A 57 15.33 39.56 26.10
C LYS A 57 15.57 39.08 24.66
N LEU A 58 15.73 40.02 23.73
CA LEU A 58 16.02 39.72 22.31
C LEU A 58 17.28 38.86 22.13
N ASN A 59 18.22 38.95 23.07
CA ASN A 59 19.41 38.10 23.12
C ASN A 59 19.09 36.64 23.49
N ASP A 60 18.09 36.38 24.33
CA ASP A 60 17.65 35.02 24.67
C ASP A 60 16.89 34.37 23.51
N HIS A 61 16.10 35.17 22.77
CA HIS A 61 15.48 34.72 21.52
C HIS A 61 16.53 34.37 20.46
N LEU A 62 17.59 35.17 20.35
CA LEU A 62 18.73 34.86 19.47
C LEU A 62 19.42 33.56 19.87
N ARG A 63 19.64 33.34 21.17
CA ARG A 63 20.23 32.08 21.68
C ARG A 63 19.33 30.87 21.40
N TYR A 64 18.02 31.02 21.55
CA TYR A 64 17.05 29.98 21.22
C TYR A 64 17.02 29.69 19.71
N MET A 65 17.07 30.72 18.87
CA MET A 65 17.16 30.57 17.41
C MET A 65 18.46 29.90 16.99
N VAL A 66 19.59 30.19 17.66
CA VAL A 66 20.86 29.49 17.44
C VAL A 66 20.77 28.02 17.89
N MET A 67 20.14 27.73 19.02
CA MET A 67 19.89 26.35 19.46
C MET A 67 19.02 25.58 18.45
N LEU A 68 17.96 26.20 17.96
CA LEU A 68 17.05 25.60 16.98
C LEU A 68 17.75 25.34 15.64
N THR A 69 18.53 26.32 15.15
CA THR A 69 19.28 26.17 13.89
C THR A 69 20.39 25.12 14.01
N THR A 70 21.09 25.03 15.15
CA THR A 70 22.07 23.95 15.38
C THR A 70 21.43 22.57 15.49
N TRP A 71 20.25 22.44 16.09
CA TRP A 71 19.52 21.18 16.12
C TRP A 71 19.04 20.76 14.72
N PHE A 72 18.54 21.73 13.95
CA PHE A 72 18.13 21.51 12.57
C PHE A 72 19.32 21.11 11.69
N THR A 73 20.48 21.78 11.82
CA THR A 73 21.67 21.41 11.04
C THR A 73 22.21 20.04 11.42
N LEU A 74 22.16 19.64 12.70
CA LEU A 74 22.53 18.29 13.12
C LEU A 74 21.57 17.22 12.59
N TRP A 75 20.27 17.52 12.54
CA TRP A 75 19.27 16.64 11.93
C TRP A 75 19.52 16.47 10.44
N VAL A 76 19.76 17.58 9.73
CA VAL A 76 20.11 17.57 8.29
C VAL A 76 21.42 16.81 8.06
N LEU A 77 22.47 17.02 8.87
CA LEU A 77 23.76 16.36 8.71
C LEU A 77 23.66 14.84 8.93
N ARG A 78 22.85 14.40 9.90
CA ARG A 78 22.56 12.99 10.14
C ARG A 78 21.83 12.36 8.95
N LEU A 79 20.82 13.05 8.42
CA LEU A 79 20.07 12.64 7.24
C LEU A 79 20.94 12.61 5.97
N LEU A 80 21.92 13.52 5.88
CA LEU A 80 22.92 13.58 4.81
C LEU A 80 23.91 12.41 4.89
N MET A 81 24.36 12.05 6.11
CA MET A 81 25.25 10.92 6.33
C MET A 81 24.58 9.56 6.10
N ASP A 82 23.28 9.46 6.38
CA ASP A 82 22.53 8.20 6.26
C ASP A 82 22.02 7.95 4.81
N HIS A 83 21.97 8.97 3.95
CA HIS A 83 21.33 8.86 2.63
C HIS A 83 22.15 9.32 1.41
N LEU A 84 23.37 9.83 1.56
CA LEU A 84 24.24 10.14 0.41
C LEU A 84 25.43 9.17 0.33
N PRO A 85 25.40 8.17 -0.58
CA PRO A 85 26.60 7.46 -0.98
C PRO A 85 27.34 8.33 -2.01
N ILE A 86 28.33 9.11 -1.58
CA ILE A 86 29.20 9.85 -2.50
C ILE A 86 30.60 9.23 -2.42
N PHE A 87 30.85 8.23 -3.26
CA PHE A 87 31.81 8.28 -4.39
C PHE A 87 31.71 6.98 -5.21
N PRO A 88 31.81 7.04 -6.55
CA PRO A 88 31.86 5.87 -7.41
C PRO A 88 33.29 5.32 -7.45
N GLY A 89 33.45 4.06 -7.08
CA GLY A 89 34.71 3.35 -7.28
C GLY A 89 34.96 2.29 -6.20
N SER A 90 35.08 1.04 -6.66
CA SER A 90 35.50 -0.16 -5.92
C SER A 90 34.42 -0.91 -5.14
N VAL A 91 33.83 -1.86 -5.85
CA VAL A 91 33.23 -3.12 -5.36
C VAL A 91 34.07 -3.75 -4.24
N VAL A 92 33.47 -4.03 -3.07
CA VAL A 92 33.56 -5.28 -2.27
C VAL A 92 32.35 -5.32 -1.30
N PRO A 93 31.65 -6.46 -1.11
CA PRO A 93 30.45 -6.55 -0.26
C PRO A 93 30.82 -6.70 1.22
N SER A 94 30.06 -6.06 2.12
CA SER A 94 30.23 -6.12 3.57
C SER A 94 29.04 -6.82 4.24
N PRO A 95 29.25 -7.53 5.36
CA PRO A 95 28.54 -8.76 5.70
C PRO A 95 27.43 -8.50 6.71
N VAL A 96 26.19 -8.63 6.27
CA VAL A 96 25.03 -8.84 7.18
C VAL A 96 24.25 -10.10 6.79
N ALA A 97 24.77 -10.89 5.84
CA ALA A 97 24.18 -12.13 5.36
C ALA A 97 24.55 -13.38 6.19
N LEU A 98 24.98 -13.23 7.45
CA LEU A 98 25.46 -14.37 8.27
C LEU A 98 24.83 -14.51 9.65
N LEU A 99 23.67 -13.89 9.92
CA LEU A 99 22.97 -14.12 11.20
C LEU A 99 21.44 -14.13 11.13
N GLU A 100 20.87 -14.73 10.08
CA GLU A 100 19.47 -15.20 10.05
C GLU A 100 19.37 -16.70 9.76
N GLY A 101 20.41 -17.46 10.12
CA GLY A 101 20.31 -18.90 10.28
C GLY A 101 19.73 -19.20 11.67
N LEU A 102 18.60 -19.90 11.69
CA LEU A 102 17.92 -20.56 12.83
C LEU A 102 16.67 -19.84 13.38
N SER A 103 15.55 -19.92 12.65
CA SER A 103 14.35 -20.64 13.14
C SER A 103 13.28 -20.76 12.04
N PRO A 104 12.49 -21.85 12.05
CA PRO A 104 11.77 -22.32 10.87
C PRO A 104 10.30 -21.85 10.84
N PHE A 105 9.68 -22.05 9.67
CA PHE A 105 8.24 -21.98 9.38
C PHE A 105 7.73 -20.63 8.86
N SER A 106 7.66 -20.50 7.54
CA SER A 106 6.49 -20.06 6.76
C SER A 106 6.94 -19.68 5.35
N SER A 107 6.76 -20.60 4.41
CA SER A 107 7.03 -20.39 2.98
C SER A 107 5.89 -19.59 2.33
N SER A 108 6.10 -18.29 2.13
CA SER A 108 5.36 -17.47 1.18
C SER A 108 6.33 -16.64 0.35
N SER A 109 6.70 -17.12 -0.83
CA SER A 109 7.57 -16.43 -1.78
C SER A 109 6.77 -15.39 -2.58
N GLY A 110 6.85 -14.14 -2.15
CA GLY A 110 6.55 -12.96 -2.96
C GLY A 110 7.70 -12.70 -3.93
N GLY A 111 7.50 -13.01 -5.22
CA GLY A 111 8.39 -12.61 -6.30
C GLY A 111 7.94 -11.27 -6.88
N SER A 112 8.85 -10.29 -6.87
CA SER A 112 8.73 -9.02 -7.58
C SER A 112 8.68 -9.27 -9.09
N PHE A 113 7.61 -8.85 -9.77
CA PHE A 113 7.47 -8.99 -11.21
C PHE A 113 7.86 -7.69 -11.90
N SER A 114 9.12 -7.62 -12.36
CA SER A 114 9.51 -6.74 -13.45
C SER A 114 8.99 -7.30 -14.77
N SER A 115 8.26 -6.48 -15.52
CA SER A 115 7.79 -6.79 -16.87
C SER A 115 8.95 -6.89 -17.86
N ASN A 116 8.75 -7.78 -18.85
CA ASN A 116 9.55 -8.03 -20.06
C ASN A 116 10.72 -9.01 -19.91
N SER A 117 10.42 -10.30 -19.93
CA SER A 117 11.21 -11.28 -20.68
C SER A 117 10.39 -12.54 -20.96
N LEU A 118 10.17 -12.80 -22.25
CA LEU A 118 9.74 -14.09 -22.78
C LEU A 118 10.79 -15.15 -22.42
N GLN A 119 10.54 -15.99 -21.42
CA GLN A 119 11.38 -17.16 -21.17
C GLN A 119 10.65 -18.44 -21.56
N LEU A 120 10.81 -18.75 -22.84
CA LEU A 120 10.55 -20.03 -23.47
C LEU A 120 11.56 -21.06 -22.95
N ALA A 121 11.02 -22.14 -22.37
CA ALA A 121 11.62 -23.46 -22.08
C ALA A 121 12.92 -23.56 -21.27
N VAL A 122 12.84 -24.18 -20.08
CA VAL A 122 13.79 -25.24 -19.68
C VAL A 122 12.99 -26.39 -19.08
N TYR A 123 13.16 -27.56 -19.69
CA TYR A 123 12.75 -28.87 -19.21
C TYR A 123 13.59 -29.19 -17.96
N ASP A 124 12.95 -29.60 -16.87
CA ASP A 124 13.67 -30.36 -15.84
C ASP A 124 12.81 -31.56 -15.47
N GLY A 125 13.38 -32.74 -15.69
CA GLY A 125 12.72 -34.03 -15.55
C GLY A 125 13.30 -34.81 -14.39
N ALA A 126 12.44 -35.40 -13.57
CA ALA A 126 12.59 -36.71 -12.95
C ALA A 126 11.42 -36.94 -11.97
N GLY A 127 10.62 -37.98 -12.19
CA GLY A 127 9.60 -38.42 -11.24
C GLY A 127 8.55 -39.33 -11.87
N HIS A 128 8.62 -40.61 -11.52
CA HIS A 128 7.71 -41.72 -11.84
C HIS A 128 6.22 -41.36 -12.02
N GLY A 129 5.64 -41.76 -13.16
CA GLY A 129 4.27 -42.27 -13.21
C GLY A 129 3.09 -41.30 -13.02
N ASP A 130 3.17 -40.04 -13.44
CA ASP A 130 1.99 -39.16 -13.68
C ASP A 130 2.35 -37.92 -14.55
N GLY A 131 3.48 -37.99 -15.26
CA GLY A 131 4.18 -36.81 -15.77
C GLY A 131 3.49 -36.08 -16.93
N TYR A 132 2.64 -36.76 -17.69
CA TYR A 132 1.94 -36.17 -18.83
C TYR A 132 0.82 -35.22 -18.38
N ASP A 133 0.02 -35.62 -17.39
CA ASP A 133 -1.08 -34.80 -16.87
C ASP A 133 -0.55 -33.64 -16.03
N ALA A 134 0.54 -33.84 -15.29
CA ALA A 134 1.25 -32.77 -14.59
C ALA A 134 1.87 -31.72 -15.54
N ALA A 135 2.48 -32.16 -16.66
CA ALA A 135 3.04 -31.25 -17.65
C ALA A 135 1.94 -30.48 -18.42
N SER A 136 0.84 -31.16 -18.77
CA SER A 136 -0.31 -30.58 -19.44
C SER A 136 -1.02 -29.53 -18.56
N SER A 137 -1.29 -29.87 -17.30
CA SER A 137 -1.88 -28.95 -16.33
C SER A 137 -0.98 -27.73 -16.05
N LYS A 138 0.35 -27.91 -16.02
CA LYS A 138 1.27 -26.76 -15.95
C LYS A 138 1.22 -25.89 -17.22
N ALA A 139 1.08 -26.49 -18.39
CA ALA A 139 0.97 -25.75 -19.65
C ALA A 139 -0.35 -24.95 -19.72
N ILE A 140 -1.48 -25.52 -19.30
CA ILE A 140 -2.77 -24.83 -19.31
C ILE A 140 -2.77 -23.64 -18.35
N GLY A 141 -2.17 -23.78 -17.17
CA GLY A 141 -2.02 -22.68 -16.21
C GLY A 141 -1.18 -21.52 -16.76
N ARG A 142 -0.09 -21.81 -17.49
CA ARG A 142 0.72 -20.78 -18.17
C ARG A 142 -0.06 -20.10 -19.29
N ALA A 143 -0.76 -20.88 -20.12
CA ALA A 143 -1.57 -20.36 -21.22
C ALA A 143 -2.66 -19.42 -20.69
N LEU A 144 -3.39 -19.83 -19.65
CA LEU A 144 -4.42 -19.02 -19.04
C LEU A 144 -3.85 -17.74 -18.40
N SER A 145 -2.73 -17.85 -17.68
CA SER A 145 -2.02 -16.69 -17.10
C SER A 145 -1.61 -15.67 -18.17
N HIS A 146 -1.18 -16.17 -19.34
CA HIS A 146 -0.82 -15.38 -20.50
C HIS A 146 -2.03 -14.68 -21.12
N VAL A 147 -3.17 -15.38 -21.27
CA VAL A 147 -4.44 -14.78 -21.74
C VAL A 147 -4.85 -13.62 -20.82
N PHE A 148 -4.82 -13.79 -19.50
CA PHE A 148 -5.10 -12.71 -18.56
C PHE A 148 -4.09 -11.55 -18.64
N GLY A 149 -2.82 -11.86 -18.89
CA GLY A 149 -1.81 -10.82 -19.15
C GLY A 149 -2.14 -9.98 -20.39
N LEU A 150 -2.47 -10.65 -21.49
CA LEU A 150 -2.86 -9.98 -22.73
C LEU A 150 -4.16 -9.19 -22.60
N LEU A 151 -5.12 -9.68 -21.82
CA LEU A 151 -6.39 -9.01 -21.57
C LEU A 151 -6.16 -7.58 -21.02
N ASN A 152 -5.26 -7.46 -20.04
CA ASN A 152 -4.93 -6.19 -19.41
C ASN A 152 -4.20 -5.22 -20.36
N GLU A 153 -3.46 -5.72 -21.36
CA GLU A 153 -2.76 -4.92 -22.37
C GLU A 153 -3.66 -4.46 -23.54
N ILE A 154 -4.66 -5.28 -23.92
CA ILE A 154 -5.50 -4.99 -25.08
C ILE A 154 -6.53 -3.88 -24.73
N PRO A 155 -6.62 -2.77 -25.49
CA PRO A 155 -7.64 -1.76 -25.24
C PRO A 155 -9.07 -2.33 -25.31
N ALA A 156 -9.95 -1.90 -24.41
CA ALA A 156 -11.35 -2.37 -24.37
C ALA A 156 -12.13 -2.11 -25.67
N SER A 157 -11.70 -1.12 -26.47
CA SER A 157 -12.28 -0.80 -27.79
C SER A 157 -11.90 -1.81 -28.89
N SER A 158 -10.90 -2.66 -28.66
CA SER A 158 -10.43 -3.64 -29.63
C SER A 158 -11.34 -4.86 -29.65
N ARG A 159 -11.74 -5.35 -30.83
CA ARG A 159 -12.47 -6.64 -30.93
C ARG A 159 -11.67 -7.82 -30.37
N LYS A 160 -10.34 -7.72 -30.35
CA LYS A 160 -9.43 -8.72 -29.75
C LYS A 160 -9.65 -8.87 -28.24
N TYR A 161 -10.15 -7.81 -27.58
CA TYR A 161 -10.49 -7.82 -26.18
C TYR A 161 -11.60 -8.83 -25.88
N GLN A 162 -12.69 -8.74 -26.64
CA GLN A 162 -13.84 -9.65 -26.51
C GLN A 162 -13.44 -11.10 -26.81
N PHE A 163 -12.56 -11.30 -27.79
CA PHE A 163 -11.99 -12.62 -28.06
C PHE A 163 -11.18 -13.16 -26.87
N ALA A 164 -10.32 -12.33 -26.25
CA ALA A 164 -9.53 -12.72 -25.09
C ALA A 164 -10.39 -13.04 -23.86
N ILE A 165 -11.45 -12.25 -23.59
CA ILE A 165 -12.43 -12.55 -22.53
C ILE A 165 -13.09 -13.90 -22.80
N ALA A 166 -13.65 -14.09 -23.99
CA ALA A 166 -14.35 -15.33 -24.34
C ALA A 166 -13.43 -16.55 -24.25
N MET A 167 -12.15 -16.40 -24.62
CA MET A 167 -11.14 -17.45 -24.47
C MET A 167 -10.85 -17.75 -23.00
N ALA A 168 -10.69 -16.73 -22.15
CA ALA A 168 -10.49 -16.91 -20.72
C ALA A 168 -11.70 -17.57 -20.04
N ASP A 169 -12.91 -17.07 -20.34
CA ASP A 169 -14.19 -17.63 -19.87
C ASP A 169 -14.27 -19.12 -20.20
N ARG A 170 -14.07 -19.46 -21.47
CA ARG A 170 -14.16 -20.84 -21.95
C ARG A 170 -13.17 -21.77 -21.24
N ILE A 171 -11.89 -21.38 -21.14
CA ILE A 171 -10.88 -22.22 -20.48
C ILE A 171 -11.20 -22.40 -18.99
N VAL A 172 -11.61 -21.33 -18.31
CA VAL A 172 -11.97 -21.38 -16.90
C VAL A 172 -13.19 -22.28 -16.68
N ASP A 173 -14.22 -22.16 -17.53
CA ASP A 173 -15.46 -22.93 -17.41
C ASP A 173 -15.24 -24.40 -17.78
N GLU A 174 -14.43 -24.71 -18.80
CA GLU A 174 -14.03 -26.09 -19.15
C GLU A 174 -13.23 -26.74 -18.01
N ASN A 175 -12.30 -26.00 -17.41
CA ASN A 175 -11.55 -26.46 -16.23
C ASN A 175 -12.48 -26.72 -15.03
N ALA A 176 -13.48 -25.86 -14.80
CA ALA A 176 -14.45 -26.04 -13.72
C ALA A 176 -15.38 -27.24 -13.97
N TYR A 177 -15.78 -27.47 -15.22
CA TYR A 177 -16.66 -28.57 -15.61
C TYR A 177 -16.00 -29.94 -15.55
N SER A 178 -14.71 -30.02 -15.90
CA SER A 178 -13.95 -31.28 -15.92
C SER A 178 -13.84 -31.99 -14.56
N GLY A 179 -14.13 -31.30 -13.45
CA GLY A 179 -14.20 -31.88 -12.11
C GLY A 179 -12.85 -32.26 -11.48
N SER A 180 -11.74 -32.10 -12.21
CA SER A 180 -10.40 -32.39 -11.71
C SER A 180 -9.93 -31.35 -10.68
N GLU A 181 -9.45 -31.83 -9.53
CA GLU A 181 -8.93 -30.98 -8.46
C GLU A 181 -7.70 -30.18 -8.91
N THR A 182 -6.87 -30.74 -9.79
CA THR A 182 -5.69 -30.05 -10.32
C THR A 182 -6.07 -28.85 -11.19
N LEU A 183 -7.12 -28.98 -12.00
CA LEU A 183 -7.64 -27.91 -12.86
C LEU A 183 -8.38 -26.84 -12.05
N ARG A 184 -9.09 -27.24 -10.99
CA ARG A 184 -9.67 -26.29 -10.01
C ARG A 184 -8.59 -25.46 -9.31
N GLU A 185 -7.52 -26.11 -8.87
CA GLU A 185 -6.40 -25.42 -8.22
C GLU A 185 -5.66 -24.48 -9.19
N ILE A 186 -5.56 -24.86 -10.47
CA ILE A 186 -5.03 -23.97 -11.51
C ILE A 186 -5.92 -22.74 -11.69
N ASN A 187 -7.24 -22.93 -11.83
CA ASN A 187 -8.17 -21.82 -11.91
C ASN A 187 -8.06 -20.90 -10.69
N ARG A 188 -7.98 -21.47 -9.47
CA ARG A 188 -7.80 -20.73 -8.22
C ARG A 188 -6.57 -19.83 -8.28
N ARG A 189 -5.39 -20.41 -8.52
CA ARG A 189 -4.11 -19.68 -8.57
C ARG A 189 -4.09 -18.62 -9.66
N VAL A 190 -4.56 -18.95 -10.86
CA VAL A 190 -4.47 -18.05 -12.01
C VAL A 190 -5.47 -16.90 -11.89
N LEU A 191 -6.71 -17.17 -11.47
CA LEU A 191 -7.71 -16.13 -11.25
C LEU A 191 -7.29 -15.17 -10.11
N SER A 192 -6.74 -15.71 -9.04
CA SER A 192 -6.21 -14.93 -7.92
C SER A 192 -5.03 -14.04 -8.30
N ALA A 193 -4.08 -14.58 -9.09
CA ALA A 193 -2.99 -13.78 -9.64
C ALA A 193 -3.50 -12.73 -10.64
N ALA A 194 -4.53 -13.04 -11.43
CA ALA A 194 -5.15 -12.08 -12.33
C ALA A 194 -5.89 -10.97 -11.57
N PHE A 195 -6.60 -11.30 -10.49
CA PHE A 195 -7.28 -10.33 -9.61
C PHE A 195 -6.27 -9.39 -8.97
N ALA A 196 -5.21 -9.92 -8.34
CA ALA A 196 -4.15 -9.13 -7.73
C ALA A 196 -3.47 -8.17 -8.74
N ARG A 197 -3.11 -8.67 -9.93
CA ARG A 197 -2.51 -7.85 -10.99
C ARG A 197 -3.45 -6.75 -11.44
N THR A 198 -4.70 -7.06 -11.72
CA THR A 198 -5.70 -6.10 -12.21
C THR A 198 -6.03 -5.05 -11.15
N ALA A 199 -6.14 -5.44 -9.87
CA ALA A 199 -6.28 -4.50 -8.76
C ALA A 199 -5.08 -3.55 -8.64
N SER A 200 -3.85 -4.04 -8.87
CA SER A 200 -2.64 -3.21 -8.87
C SER A 200 -2.59 -2.22 -10.04
N LEU A 201 -3.07 -2.63 -11.22
CA LEU A 201 -3.18 -1.74 -12.38
C LEU A 201 -4.24 -0.66 -12.17
N LEU A 202 -5.39 -1.03 -11.60
CA LEU A 202 -6.43 -0.09 -11.21
C LEU A 202 -5.88 0.94 -10.20
N HIS A 203 -5.22 0.46 -9.14
CA HIS A 203 -4.58 1.34 -8.14
C HIS A 203 -3.60 2.32 -8.78
N ARG A 204 -2.69 1.84 -9.63
CA ARG A 204 -1.73 2.70 -10.35
C ARG A 204 -2.44 3.72 -11.24
N SER A 205 -3.47 3.30 -12.00
CA SER A 205 -4.21 4.20 -12.88
C SER A 205 -4.92 5.33 -12.13
N LEU A 206 -5.53 5.01 -10.99
CA LEU A 206 -6.17 6.00 -10.12
C LEU A 206 -5.15 6.89 -9.43
N GLN A 207 -4.01 6.34 -9.01
CA GLN A 207 -2.93 7.11 -8.41
C GLN A 207 -2.36 8.12 -9.39
N THR A 208 -2.11 7.71 -10.64
CA THR A 208 -1.64 8.62 -11.70
C THR A 208 -2.66 9.73 -11.98
N ALA A 209 -3.96 9.39 -12.05
CA ALA A 209 -5.02 10.38 -12.24
C ALA A 209 -5.06 11.38 -11.06
N ALA A 210 -4.98 10.90 -9.83
CA ALA A 210 -4.96 11.74 -8.63
C ALA A 210 -3.72 12.67 -8.60
N THR A 211 -2.54 12.17 -8.98
CA THR A 211 -1.33 13.00 -9.07
C THR A 211 -1.43 14.06 -10.16
N ALA A 212 -2.04 13.72 -11.31
CA ALA A 212 -2.24 14.66 -12.41
C ALA A 212 -3.21 15.79 -12.02
N ALA A 213 -4.34 15.44 -11.39
CA ALA A 213 -5.30 16.42 -10.89
C ALA A 213 -4.67 17.38 -9.86
N TYR A 214 -3.79 16.88 -9.00
CA TYR A 214 -3.05 17.71 -8.05
C TYR A 214 -2.03 18.64 -8.74
N GLU A 215 -1.38 18.20 -9.82
CA GLU A 215 -0.45 19.04 -10.59
C GLU A 215 -1.17 20.14 -11.37
N GLU A 216 -2.37 19.87 -11.89
CA GLU A 216 -3.21 20.84 -12.60
C GLU A 216 -3.79 21.91 -11.65
N TYR A 217 -4.22 21.51 -10.45
CA TYR A 217 -4.79 22.42 -9.45
C TYR A 217 -3.74 23.20 -8.63
N LYS A 218 -2.44 23.06 -8.93
CA LYS A 218 -1.35 23.67 -8.15
C LYS A 218 -1.59 25.18 -7.98
N PRO A 219 -1.98 25.66 -6.78
CA PRO A 219 -1.95 27.09 -6.52
C PRO A 219 -0.47 27.48 -6.53
N GLU A 220 -0.13 28.57 -7.21
CA GLU A 220 1.17 29.24 -7.17
C GLU A 220 1.51 29.62 -5.71
N THR A 221 1.87 28.63 -4.90
CA THR A 221 2.20 28.80 -3.49
C THR A 221 3.66 29.21 -3.43
N TRP A 222 3.88 30.37 -2.81
CA TRP A 222 5.16 31.07 -2.69
C TRP A 222 6.40 30.23 -2.30
N PRO A 223 6.34 29.07 -1.59
CA PRO A 223 7.53 28.27 -1.33
C PRO A 223 8.15 27.70 -2.62
N GLY A 224 7.34 27.40 -3.64
CA GLY A 224 7.83 26.86 -4.91
C GLY A 224 8.67 27.87 -5.70
N ARG A 225 8.31 29.15 -5.64
CA ARG A 225 9.05 30.25 -6.29
C ARG A 225 10.41 30.50 -5.62
N VAL A 226 10.46 30.38 -4.29
CA VAL A 226 11.70 30.57 -3.51
C VAL A 226 12.67 29.41 -3.71
N ILE A 227 12.17 28.17 -3.82
CA ILE A 227 13.02 26.99 -4.03
C ILE A 227 13.58 26.95 -5.46
N HIS A 228 12.82 27.40 -6.47
CA HIS A 228 13.32 27.57 -7.83
C HIS A 228 14.33 28.72 -8.00
N ALA A 229 14.39 29.65 -7.06
CA ALA A 229 15.35 30.76 -7.06
C ALA A 229 16.74 30.35 -6.52
N LEU A 230 16.90 29.12 -6.02
CA LEU A 230 18.19 28.60 -5.56
C LEU A 230 18.93 27.88 -6.69
N PRO A 231 20.24 28.12 -6.89
CA PRO A 231 21.04 27.35 -7.84
C PRO A 231 21.06 25.88 -7.38
N LEU A 232 20.59 24.96 -8.23
CA LEU A 232 20.26 23.53 -7.97
C LEU A 232 18.89 23.22 -7.31
N GLY A 233 17.97 24.17 -7.23
CA GLY A 233 16.64 23.99 -6.63
C GLY A 233 15.75 22.91 -7.28
N SER A 234 15.92 22.60 -8.57
CA SER A 234 15.15 21.57 -9.28
C SER A 234 15.36 20.16 -8.74
N HIS A 235 16.56 19.85 -8.22
CA HIS A 235 16.89 18.52 -7.70
C HIS A 235 16.50 18.33 -6.23
N LEU A 236 16.31 19.42 -5.48
CA LEU A 236 15.85 19.36 -4.09
C LEU A 236 14.32 19.28 -3.99
N VAL A 237 13.59 19.77 -5.01
CA VAL A 237 12.13 19.71 -5.07
C VAL A 237 11.62 18.27 -5.10
N SER A 238 12.28 17.35 -5.81
CA SER A 238 11.87 15.93 -5.85
C SER A 238 12.09 15.23 -4.50
N TYR A 239 13.21 15.52 -3.82
CA TYR A 239 13.52 14.92 -2.53
C TYR A 239 12.69 15.51 -1.38
N LEU A 240 12.49 16.83 -1.32
CA LEU A 240 11.62 17.47 -0.33
C LEU A 240 10.15 17.13 -0.54
N ARG A 241 9.69 16.91 -1.78
CA ARG A 241 8.30 16.52 -2.07
C ARG A 241 8.00 15.09 -1.63
N THR A 242 8.96 14.17 -1.82
CA THR A 242 8.84 12.79 -1.32
C THR A 242 9.03 12.73 0.20
N ALA A 243 9.97 13.50 0.76
CA ALA A 243 10.21 13.55 2.20
C ALA A 243 9.15 14.36 2.99
N CYS A 244 8.53 15.41 2.48
CA CYS A 244 7.45 16.11 3.21
C CYS A 244 6.13 15.34 3.19
N PHE A 245 5.88 14.53 2.15
CA PHE A 245 4.74 13.62 2.12
C PHE A 245 4.99 12.35 2.95
N PHE A 246 6.24 11.87 3.06
CA PHE A 246 6.60 10.69 3.87
C PHE A 246 7.07 10.98 5.31
N CYS A 247 7.63 12.15 5.65
CA CYS A 247 8.10 12.46 7.01
C CYS A 247 6.98 12.89 7.95
N LEU A 248 5.84 13.36 7.42
CA LEU A 248 4.63 13.54 8.22
C LEU A 248 3.87 12.21 8.47
N THR A 249 4.23 11.13 7.75
CA THR A 249 3.54 9.83 7.84
C THR A 249 4.33 8.76 8.59
N ASN A 250 5.63 8.93 8.82
CA ASN A 250 6.47 7.91 9.48
C ASN A 250 6.82 8.16 10.96
N LEU A 251 6.32 9.24 11.59
CA LEU A 251 6.57 9.47 13.03
C LEU A 251 5.44 8.95 13.96
N PHE A 252 4.33 8.47 13.41
CA PHE A 252 3.23 7.84 14.15
C PHE A 252 2.60 6.70 13.32
N PRO A 253 2.09 5.63 13.95
CA PRO A 253 1.38 4.55 13.26
C PRO A 253 0.12 5.09 12.54
N PRO A 254 -0.46 4.34 11.58
CA PRO A 254 -1.05 4.87 10.35
C PRO A 254 -2.06 5.99 10.61
N PRO A 255 -2.01 7.13 9.90
CA PRO A 255 -2.72 8.29 10.37
C PRO A 255 -4.20 8.19 9.98
N LYS A 256 -5.05 8.40 10.98
CA LYS A 256 -6.48 8.75 10.82
C LYS A 256 -6.69 10.03 9.98
N SER A 257 -5.64 10.76 9.60
CA SER A 257 -5.73 12.05 8.89
C SER A 257 -5.83 11.94 7.37
N GLU A 258 -5.08 11.03 6.72
CA GLU A 258 -5.15 10.85 5.26
C GLU A 258 -6.55 10.42 4.82
N TRP A 259 -7.13 9.45 5.53
CA TRP A 259 -8.49 8.98 5.30
C TRP A 259 -9.54 10.06 5.56
N ARG A 260 -9.33 10.90 6.58
CA ARG A 260 -10.25 11.98 6.91
C ARG A 260 -10.26 13.06 5.84
N LEU A 261 -9.09 13.43 5.32
CA LEU A 261 -8.98 14.38 4.21
C LEU A 261 -9.63 13.82 2.95
N GLN A 262 -9.39 12.55 2.61
CA GLN A 262 -9.98 11.93 1.43
C GLN A 262 -11.52 11.85 1.49
N ARG A 263 -12.08 11.58 2.68
CA ARG A 263 -13.54 11.61 2.89
C ARG A 263 -14.12 13.02 2.80
N GLN A 264 -13.39 14.03 3.29
CA GLN A 264 -13.79 15.43 3.14
C GLN A 264 -13.76 15.85 1.67
N VAL A 265 -12.75 15.42 0.90
CA VAL A 265 -12.69 15.66 -0.55
C VAL A 265 -13.82 14.92 -1.26
N ALA A 266 -14.11 13.67 -0.90
CA ALA A 266 -15.22 12.92 -1.47
C ALA A 266 -16.60 13.56 -1.18
N ALA A 267 -16.77 14.17 -0.01
CA ALA A 267 -17.98 14.91 0.36
C ALA A 267 -18.21 16.16 -0.51
N LEU A 268 -17.13 16.75 -1.05
CA LEU A 268 -17.20 17.89 -1.97
C LEU A 268 -17.56 17.48 -3.41
N GLY A 269 -17.66 16.17 -3.68
CA GLY A 269 -17.92 15.61 -5.00
C GLY A 269 -16.64 15.42 -5.84
N PRO A 270 -16.70 14.60 -6.91
CA PRO A 270 -15.56 14.42 -7.81
C PRO A 270 -15.20 15.76 -8.46
N PRO A 271 -13.89 16.07 -8.64
CA PRO A 271 -13.47 17.29 -9.30
C PRO A 271 -14.02 17.33 -10.73
N GLU A 272 -14.88 18.31 -11.02
CA GLU A 272 -15.35 18.57 -12.39
C GLU A 272 -14.15 18.98 -13.24
N GLY A 273 -13.68 18.08 -14.11
CA GLY A 273 -12.63 18.36 -15.08
C GLY A 273 -11.43 17.41 -15.07
N GLY A 274 -11.27 16.56 -14.05
CA GLY A 274 -10.23 15.54 -14.03
C GLY A 274 -10.55 14.41 -14.99
N ALA A 275 -9.95 14.40 -16.19
CA ALA A 275 -10.09 13.29 -17.13
C ALA A 275 -9.41 12.03 -16.55
N GLU A 276 -10.16 11.25 -15.78
CA GLU A 276 -9.71 9.92 -15.39
C GLU A 276 -9.43 9.08 -16.62
N SER A 277 -8.31 8.36 -16.59
CA SER A 277 -7.87 7.58 -17.74
C SER A 277 -8.92 6.52 -18.10
N PRO A 278 -9.29 6.34 -19.38
CA PRO A 278 -10.17 5.23 -19.80
C PRO A 278 -9.63 3.85 -19.38
N ALA A 279 -8.33 3.78 -19.05
CA ALA A 279 -7.73 2.59 -18.45
C ALA A 279 -8.27 2.27 -17.05
N SER A 280 -8.58 3.26 -16.18
CA SER A 280 -9.11 2.97 -14.83
C SER A 280 -10.50 2.32 -14.92
N GLU A 281 -11.37 2.84 -15.78
CA GLU A 281 -12.69 2.26 -16.04
C GLU A 281 -12.57 0.83 -16.56
N LYS A 282 -11.68 0.61 -17.54
CA LYS A 282 -11.39 -0.74 -18.06
C LYS A 282 -10.96 -1.71 -16.94
N HIS A 283 -9.91 -1.38 -16.19
CA HIS A 283 -9.40 -2.29 -15.15
C HIS A 283 -10.43 -2.54 -14.05
N ALA A 284 -11.28 -1.56 -13.72
CA ALA A 284 -12.36 -1.75 -12.76
C ALA A 284 -13.43 -2.74 -13.27
N GLN A 285 -13.77 -2.70 -14.56
CA GLN A 285 -14.69 -3.67 -15.17
C GLN A 285 -14.07 -5.07 -15.27
N GLU A 286 -12.79 -5.18 -15.62
CA GLU A 286 -12.06 -6.46 -15.61
C GLU A 286 -12.01 -7.08 -14.22
N LEU A 287 -11.76 -6.26 -13.20
CA LEU A 287 -11.72 -6.71 -11.82
C LEU A 287 -13.10 -7.17 -11.33
N LEU A 288 -14.18 -6.51 -11.77
CA LEU A 288 -15.55 -6.93 -11.52
C LEU A 288 -15.88 -8.27 -12.20
N TRP A 289 -15.45 -8.45 -13.46
CA TRP A 289 -15.61 -9.73 -14.15
C TRP A 289 -14.81 -10.85 -13.46
N LEU A 290 -13.56 -10.59 -13.06
CA LEU A 290 -12.73 -11.53 -12.29
C LEU A 290 -13.37 -11.91 -10.95
N ALA A 291 -13.92 -10.95 -10.21
CA ALA A 291 -14.62 -11.23 -8.95
C ALA A 291 -15.81 -12.20 -9.16
N ASN A 292 -16.60 -11.98 -10.22
CA ASN A 292 -17.71 -12.87 -10.58
C ASN A 292 -17.23 -14.25 -11.00
N LYS A 293 -16.13 -14.34 -11.76
CA LYS A 293 -15.54 -15.63 -12.15
C LYS A 293 -14.93 -16.39 -10.98
N MET A 294 -14.28 -15.71 -10.05
CA MET A 294 -13.79 -16.33 -8.82
C MET A 294 -14.93 -16.86 -7.97
N ARG A 295 -16.04 -16.12 -7.89
CA ARG A 295 -17.28 -16.57 -7.25
C ARG A 295 -17.86 -17.82 -7.92
N SER A 296 -17.98 -17.86 -9.24
CA SER A 296 -18.52 -19.04 -9.95
C SER A 296 -17.61 -20.27 -9.82
N CYS A 297 -16.30 -20.06 -9.66
CA CYS A 297 -15.33 -21.15 -9.47
C CYS A 297 -15.17 -21.60 -8.02
N GLY A 298 -15.81 -20.94 -7.05
CA GLY A 298 -15.64 -21.23 -5.61
C GLY A 298 -14.29 -20.76 -5.05
N THR A 299 -13.60 -19.84 -5.71
CA THR A 299 -12.26 -19.34 -5.35
C THR A 299 -12.27 -17.92 -4.79
N VAL A 300 -13.47 -17.41 -4.47
CA VAL A 300 -13.70 -16.02 -4.04
C VAL A 300 -13.02 -15.66 -2.72
N GLU A 301 -12.70 -16.63 -1.88
CA GLU A 301 -11.98 -16.40 -0.61
C GLU A 301 -10.68 -15.62 -0.83
N GLU A 302 -9.89 -15.97 -1.85
CA GLU A 302 -8.62 -15.27 -2.11
C GLU A 302 -8.85 -13.82 -2.53
N ALA A 303 -9.94 -13.54 -3.26
CA ALA A 303 -10.33 -12.17 -3.60
C ALA A 303 -10.78 -11.40 -2.36
N VAL A 304 -11.54 -12.02 -1.45
CA VAL A 304 -11.97 -11.42 -0.17
C VAL A 304 -10.74 -11.01 0.65
N VAL A 305 -9.75 -11.90 0.76
CA VAL A 305 -8.48 -11.60 1.45
C VAL A 305 -7.75 -10.46 0.76
N GLN A 306 -7.48 -10.54 -0.54
CA GLN A 306 -6.76 -9.49 -1.28
C GLN A 306 -7.47 -8.13 -1.18
N TRP A 307 -8.79 -8.10 -1.30
CA TRP A 307 -9.60 -6.89 -1.18
C TRP A 307 -9.53 -6.28 0.22
N SER A 308 -9.45 -7.11 1.26
CA SER A 308 -9.28 -6.65 2.65
C SER A 308 -7.94 -5.96 2.93
N PHE A 309 -6.92 -6.18 2.10
CA PHE A 309 -5.61 -5.54 2.25
C PHE A 309 -5.37 -4.40 1.24
N ALA A 310 -6.33 -4.11 0.35
CA ALA A 310 -6.21 -3.12 -0.71
C ALA A 310 -6.51 -1.68 -0.23
N SER A 311 -5.84 -1.25 0.85
CA SER A 311 -6.09 0.05 1.50
C SER A 311 -5.83 1.26 0.59
N GLY A 312 -4.73 1.23 -0.17
CA GLY A 312 -4.40 2.30 -1.12
C GLY A 312 -5.38 2.39 -2.29
N LEU A 313 -6.02 1.27 -2.67
CA LEU A 313 -7.08 1.29 -3.67
C LEU A 313 -8.38 1.85 -3.08
N ALA A 314 -8.72 1.43 -1.85
CA ALA A 314 -9.91 1.89 -1.15
C ALA A 314 -9.91 3.42 -0.92
N SER A 315 -8.77 4.01 -0.57
CA SER A 315 -8.67 5.47 -0.41
C SER A 315 -8.87 6.22 -1.73
N LEU A 316 -8.22 5.77 -2.81
CA LEU A 316 -8.37 6.38 -4.14
C LEU A 316 -9.79 6.20 -4.72
N ALA A 317 -10.47 5.10 -4.39
CA ALA A 317 -11.84 4.83 -4.84
C ALA A 317 -12.84 5.91 -4.39
N LEU A 318 -12.63 6.53 -3.22
CA LEU A 318 -13.54 7.57 -2.70
C LEU A 318 -13.60 8.83 -3.59
N THR A 319 -12.54 9.10 -4.35
CA THR A 319 -12.48 10.25 -5.26
C THR A 319 -12.49 9.84 -6.73
N ALA A 320 -12.64 8.55 -7.01
CA ALA A 320 -12.71 8.05 -8.37
C ALA A 320 -14.00 8.55 -9.07
N ASN A 321 -14.03 8.51 -10.39
CA ASN A 321 -15.22 8.87 -11.15
C ASN A 321 -16.39 7.91 -10.85
N ALA A 322 -17.61 8.35 -11.17
CA ALA A 322 -18.82 7.60 -10.86
C ALA A 322 -18.84 6.18 -11.45
N ARG A 323 -18.23 5.96 -12.62
CA ARG A 323 -18.23 4.65 -13.30
C ARG A 323 -17.29 3.66 -12.63
N VAL A 324 -16.07 4.10 -12.29
CA VAL A 324 -15.08 3.33 -11.55
C VAL A 324 -15.60 3.05 -10.14
N GLN A 325 -16.13 4.07 -9.45
CA GLN A 325 -16.79 3.89 -8.15
C GLN A 325 -17.90 2.84 -8.24
N GLY A 326 -18.75 2.91 -9.26
CA GLY A 326 -19.83 1.96 -9.46
C GLY A 326 -19.35 0.51 -9.60
N ALA A 327 -18.28 0.28 -10.35
CA ALA A 327 -17.66 -1.05 -10.46
C ALA A 327 -17.06 -1.52 -9.12
N ILE A 328 -16.33 -0.65 -8.42
CA ILE A 328 -15.71 -0.96 -7.11
C ILE A 328 -16.77 -1.23 -6.03
N VAL A 329 -17.90 -0.51 -6.05
CA VAL A 329 -19.06 -0.77 -5.18
C VAL A 329 -19.63 -2.16 -5.45
N LYS A 330 -19.80 -2.55 -6.71
CA LYS A 330 -20.28 -3.90 -7.07
C LYS A 330 -19.30 -4.99 -6.64
N ILE A 331 -18.00 -4.79 -6.85
CA ILE A 331 -16.96 -5.72 -6.38
C ILE A 331 -17.06 -5.87 -4.85
N SER A 332 -17.08 -4.76 -4.14
CA SER A 332 -17.15 -4.76 -2.66
C SER A 332 -18.42 -5.45 -2.16
N ALA A 333 -19.56 -5.21 -2.80
CA ALA A 333 -20.83 -5.88 -2.47
C ALA A 333 -20.76 -7.40 -2.66
N ILE A 334 -20.19 -7.88 -3.77
CA ILE A 334 -19.99 -9.31 -4.05
C ILE A 334 -19.10 -9.94 -2.97
N LEU A 335 -17.97 -9.31 -2.66
CA LEU A 335 -16.99 -9.86 -1.73
C LEU A 335 -17.46 -9.83 -0.28
N LEU A 336 -18.20 -8.80 0.15
CA LEU A 336 -18.81 -8.76 1.48
C LEU A 336 -19.88 -9.84 1.67
N ARG A 337 -20.72 -10.07 0.64
CA ARG A 337 -21.69 -11.17 0.64
C ARG A 337 -21.00 -12.51 0.82
N GLU A 338 -19.91 -12.77 0.10
CA GLU A 338 -19.18 -14.03 0.21
C GLU A 338 -18.41 -14.15 1.54
N ALA A 339 -17.96 -13.04 2.13
CA ALA A 339 -17.34 -13.02 3.45
C ALA A 339 -18.30 -13.41 4.59
N THR A 340 -19.62 -13.28 4.41
CA THR A 340 -20.61 -13.78 5.40
C THR A 340 -20.83 -15.29 5.32
N ARG A 341 -20.64 -15.89 4.15
CA ARG A 341 -21.08 -17.26 3.86
C ARG A 341 -20.07 -18.33 4.23
N GLY A 342 -18.78 -18.03 4.17
CA GLY A 342 -17.79 -19.05 4.50
C GLY A 342 -17.47 -19.11 6.00
N GLU A 343 -17.14 -20.31 6.45
CA GLU A 343 -16.67 -20.61 7.79
C GLU A 343 -15.17 -20.39 7.84
N PHE A 344 -14.76 -19.17 8.14
CA PHE A 344 -13.34 -18.84 8.19
C PHE A 344 -12.99 -18.40 9.61
N GLU A 345 -12.35 -19.28 10.37
CA GLU A 345 -11.86 -18.97 11.73
C GLU A 345 -10.72 -17.93 11.72
N SER A 346 -9.98 -17.81 10.61
CA SER A 346 -8.90 -16.82 10.37
C SER A 346 -9.40 -15.43 9.93
N GLN A 347 -10.72 -15.17 9.92
CA GLN A 347 -11.31 -14.01 9.25
C GLN A 347 -11.59 -12.76 10.09
N LYS A 348 -11.39 -12.74 11.41
CA LYS A 348 -11.73 -11.55 12.20
C LYS A 348 -11.04 -10.28 11.65
N GLN A 349 -9.74 -10.39 11.37
CA GLN A 349 -8.97 -9.30 10.78
C GLN A 349 -9.42 -8.96 9.35
N VAL A 350 -9.74 -9.97 8.53
CA VAL A 350 -10.20 -9.79 7.16
C VAL A 350 -11.57 -9.08 7.13
N LYS A 351 -12.54 -9.54 7.93
CA LYS A 351 -13.86 -8.93 8.09
C LYS A 351 -13.76 -7.49 8.59
N PHE A 352 -12.94 -7.27 9.62
CA PHE A 352 -12.69 -5.93 10.15
C PHE A 352 -12.11 -5.00 9.07
N ARG A 353 -11.07 -5.44 8.36
CA ARG A 353 -10.46 -4.62 7.31
C ARG A 353 -11.39 -4.38 6.13
N LEU A 354 -12.18 -5.37 5.72
CA LEU A 354 -13.18 -5.20 4.66
C LEU A 354 -14.18 -4.09 5.03
N LEU A 355 -14.73 -4.15 6.23
CA LEU A 355 -15.64 -3.13 6.73
C LEU A 355 -14.94 -1.77 6.86
N ALA A 356 -13.76 -1.72 7.49
CA ALA A 356 -13.05 -0.47 7.74
C ALA A 356 -12.63 0.26 6.46
N LEU A 357 -12.24 -0.49 5.42
CA LEU A 357 -11.76 0.08 4.15
C LEU A 357 -12.89 0.42 3.18
N TRP A 358 -13.89 -0.46 3.05
CA TRP A 358 -14.87 -0.38 1.96
C TRP A 358 -16.23 0.15 2.38
N LEU A 359 -16.58 0.14 3.67
CA LEU A 359 -17.82 0.75 4.15
C LEU A 359 -17.94 2.25 3.79
N PRO A 360 -16.88 3.07 3.91
CA PRO A 360 -16.96 4.47 3.52
C PRO A 360 -17.33 4.67 2.04
N LEU A 361 -16.90 3.76 1.16
CA LEU A 361 -17.23 3.85 -0.26
C LEU A 361 -18.75 3.78 -0.49
N PHE A 362 -19.46 2.97 0.29
CA PHE A 362 -20.92 2.90 0.19
C PHE A 362 -21.60 4.20 0.64
N CYS A 363 -21.02 4.90 1.63
CA CYS A 363 -21.51 6.21 2.04
C CYS A 363 -21.29 7.26 0.94
N PHE A 364 -20.11 7.31 0.32
CA PHE A 364 -19.73 8.42 -0.57
C PHE A 364 -19.94 8.17 -2.07
N ALA A 365 -20.08 6.91 -2.51
CA ALA A 365 -20.23 6.62 -3.93
C ALA A 365 -21.50 7.25 -4.50
N SER A 366 -21.37 7.85 -5.68
CA SER A 366 -22.51 8.42 -6.38
C SER A 366 -23.57 7.35 -6.67
N ASN A 367 -24.75 7.52 -6.08
CA ASN A 367 -25.84 6.54 -6.17
C ASN A 367 -26.51 6.46 -7.56
N GLY A 368 -26.01 7.19 -8.56
CA GLY A 368 -26.53 7.21 -9.93
C GLY A 368 -27.99 7.63 -10.01
N TYR A 369 -28.26 8.93 -10.23
CA TYR A 369 -29.65 9.43 -10.27
C TYR A 369 -30.49 8.85 -11.43
N THR A 370 -29.86 8.44 -12.53
CA THR A 370 -30.54 7.87 -13.72
C THR A 370 -30.43 6.36 -13.83
N TYR A 371 -29.31 5.77 -13.39
CA TYR A 371 -29.12 4.32 -13.32
C TYR A 371 -28.39 3.98 -12.02
N PRO A 372 -29.09 3.47 -10.99
CA PRO A 372 -28.47 3.23 -9.71
C PRO A 372 -27.45 2.09 -9.82
N VAL A 373 -26.29 2.26 -9.18
CA VAL A 373 -25.21 1.27 -9.18
C VAL A 373 -25.69 -0.08 -8.63
N LEU A 374 -26.52 -0.03 -7.59
CA LEU A 374 -27.20 -1.16 -6.95
C LEU A 374 -28.70 -0.85 -6.88
N SER A 375 -29.54 -1.84 -7.19
CA SER A 375 -30.98 -1.77 -7.00
C SER A 375 -31.34 -1.61 -5.51
N GLY A 376 -32.54 -1.13 -5.21
CA GLY A 376 -33.02 -0.99 -3.83
C GLY A 376 -32.99 -2.30 -3.04
N SER A 377 -33.34 -3.42 -3.69
CA SER A 377 -33.25 -4.76 -3.09
C SER A 377 -31.81 -5.18 -2.79
N GLU A 378 -30.87 -4.92 -3.70
CA GLU A 378 -29.45 -5.23 -3.50
C GLU A 378 -28.85 -4.42 -2.36
N LYS A 379 -29.26 -3.15 -2.22
CA LYS A 379 -28.89 -2.26 -1.12
C LYS A 379 -29.38 -2.78 0.23
N THR A 380 -30.67 -3.13 0.34
CA THR A 380 -31.24 -3.67 1.59
C THR A 380 -30.64 -5.03 1.95
N GLU A 381 -30.35 -5.88 0.96
CA GLU A 381 -29.64 -7.14 1.21
C GLU A 381 -28.21 -6.90 1.69
N LEU A 382 -27.50 -5.93 1.10
CA LEU A 382 -26.15 -5.58 1.53
C LEU A 382 -26.12 -4.97 2.93
N GLU A 383 -27.13 -4.20 3.34
CA GLU A 383 -27.26 -3.73 4.72
C GLU A 383 -27.38 -4.89 5.72
N ARG A 384 -28.13 -5.95 5.38
CA ARG A 384 -28.20 -7.16 6.22
C ARG A 384 -26.86 -7.87 6.30
N VAL A 385 -26.16 -7.99 5.16
CA VAL A 385 -24.81 -8.57 5.11
C VAL A 385 -23.82 -7.77 5.97
N LEU A 386 -23.89 -6.44 5.93
CA LEU A 386 -23.08 -5.57 6.78
C LEU A 386 -23.43 -5.76 8.28
N GLU A 387 -24.72 -5.86 8.61
CA GLU A 387 -25.18 -6.16 9.97
C GLU A 387 -24.62 -7.49 10.48
N ASP A 388 -24.70 -8.55 9.68
CA ASP A 388 -24.18 -9.87 10.02
C ASP A 388 -22.65 -9.83 10.22
N LEU A 389 -21.90 -9.19 9.31
CA LEU A 389 -20.45 -9.04 9.42
C LEU A 389 -20.05 -8.25 10.66
N ILE A 390 -20.73 -7.14 10.96
CA ILE A 390 -20.46 -6.32 12.15
C ILE A 390 -20.76 -7.14 13.41
N SER A 391 -21.89 -7.85 13.45
CA SER A 391 -22.27 -8.65 14.62
C SER A 391 -21.29 -9.78 14.93
N ALA A 392 -20.58 -10.29 13.92
CA ALA A 392 -19.56 -11.32 14.07
C ALA A 392 -18.21 -10.78 14.61
N LEU A 393 -18.01 -9.46 14.69
CA LEU A 393 -16.79 -8.85 15.22
C LEU A 393 -16.80 -8.77 16.75
N PRO A 394 -15.63 -8.72 17.41
CA PRO A 394 -15.52 -8.36 18.83
C PRO A 394 -16.17 -6.99 19.15
N PRO A 395 -16.69 -6.76 20.37
CA PRO A 395 -17.36 -5.51 20.73
C PRO A 395 -16.53 -4.24 20.51
N THR A 396 -15.21 -4.31 20.73
CA THR A 396 -14.27 -3.19 20.49
C THR A 396 -14.15 -2.87 18.99
N ASP A 397 -14.14 -3.89 18.15
CA ASP A 397 -14.05 -3.71 16.70
C ASP A 397 -15.39 -3.20 16.14
N GLN A 398 -16.52 -3.67 16.68
CA GLN A 398 -17.85 -3.13 16.36
C GLN A 398 -17.93 -1.64 16.62
N GLU A 399 -17.45 -1.18 17.79
CA GLU A 399 -17.42 0.24 18.16
C GLU A 399 -16.66 1.06 17.11
N ILE A 400 -15.46 0.63 16.72
CA ILE A 400 -14.64 1.34 15.73
C ILE A 400 -15.38 1.46 14.39
N ILE A 401 -15.96 0.37 13.88
CA ILE A 401 -16.67 0.37 12.60
C ILE A 401 -17.91 1.27 12.66
N LEU A 402 -18.71 1.15 13.73
CA LEU A 402 -19.96 1.89 13.88
C LEU A 402 -19.74 3.39 14.11
N LEU A 403 -18.71 3.79 14.86
CA LEU A 403 -18.36 5.19 15.03
C LEU A 403 -17.84 5.81 13.74
N ASN A 404 -17.00 5.09 13.00
CA ASN A 404 -16.53 5.55 11.69
C ASN A 404 -17.68 5.68 10.70
N TRP A 405 -18.56 4.68 10.64
CA TRP A 405 -19.77 4.74 9.82
C TRP A 405 -20.62 5.95 10.16
N LEU A 406 -20.93 6.18 11.45
CA LEU A 406 -21.78 7.31 11.86
C LEU A 406 -21.16 8.64 11.43
N GLN A 407 -19.85 8.81 11.62
CA GLN A 407 -19.14 9.99 11.14
C GLN A 407 -19.29 10.15 9.62
N ASP A 408 -19.02 9.11 8.84
CA ASP A 408 -19.06 9.16 7.39
C ASP A 408 -20.48 9.37 6.84
N PHE A 409 -21.48 8.73 7.48
CA PHE A 409 -22.90 8.86 7.17
C PHE A 409 -23.41 10.30 7.37
N THR A 410 -22.99 10.97 8.46
CA THR A 410 -23.41 12.36 8.74
C THR A 410 -22.82 13.40 7.81
N ILE A 411 -21.69 13.09 7.15
CA ILE A 411 -21.00 13.99 6.22
C ILE A 411 -21.44 13.72 4.78
N SER A 412 -21.83 12.47 4.48
CA SER A 412 -22.30 12.11 3.15
C SER A 412 -23.67 12.73 2.83
N SER A 413 -23.91 12.97 1.55
CA SER A 413 -25.23 13.34 1.01
C SER A 413 -26.15 12.13 0.79
N SER A 414 -25.64 10.91 0.96
CA SER A 414 -26.38 9.65 0.77
C SER A 414 -26.91 9.12 2.11
N ASP A 415 -28.21 8.81 2.16
CA ASP A 415 -28.85 8.12 3.30
C ASP A 415 -28.57 6.60 3.34
N TRP A 416 -27.57 6.13 2.59
CA TRP A 416 -27.19 4.72 2.49
C TRP A 416 -25.69 4.52 2.70
N PRO A 417 -25.24 3.46 3.40
CA PRO A 417 -26.02 2.41 4.06
C PRO A 417 -26.56 2.82 5.44
N ASN A 418 -27.78 2.42 5.77
CA ASN A 418 -28.38 2.70 7.07
C ASN A 418 -28.08 1.58 8.09
N LEU A 419 -27.07 1.79 8.93
CA LEU A 419 -26.66 0.87 10.00
C LEU A 419 -27.17 1.28 11.40
N GLN A 420 -28.22 2.12 11.47
CA GLN A 420 -28.79 2.58 12.74
C GLN A 420 -29.18 1.41 13.66
N ARG A 421 -29.74 0.34 13.09
CA ARG A 421 -30.11 -0.86 13.86
C ARG A 421 -28.91 -1.53 14.53
N CYS A 422 -27.77 -1.59 13.84
CA CYS A 422 -26.52 -2.12 14.38
C CYS A 422 -26.01 -1.24 15.51
N TYR A 423 -26.02 0.07 15.30
CA TYR A 423 -25.62 1.07 16.30
C TYR A 423 -26.47 0.97 17.58
N ASP A 424 -27.80 0.92 17.45
CA ASP A 424 -28.73 0.80 18.58
C ASP A 424 -28.56 -0.52 19.33
N ARG A 425 -28.27 -1.62 18.62
CA ARG A 425 -27.99 -2.92 19.24
C ARG A 425 -26.69 -2.85 20.04
N TRP A 426 -25.62 -2.32 19.44
CA TRP A 426 -24.34 -2.13 20.12
C TRP A 426 -24.48 -1.26 21.37
N CYS A 427 -25.13 -0.09 21.28
CA CYS A 427 -25.37 0.77 22.46
C CYS A 427 -26.12 0.06 23.58
N ARG A 428 -27.16 -0.73 23.25
CA ARG A 428 -27.91 -1.51 24.25
C ARG A 428 -27.02 -2.56 24.90
N SER A 429 -26.21 -3.28 24.13
CA SER A 429 -25.26 -4.27 24.65
C SER A 429 -24.21 -3.62 25.55
N SER A 430 -23.62 -2.49 25.14
CA SER A 430 -22.63 -1.76 25.93
C SER A 430 -23.20 -1.25 27.26
N ARG A 431 -24.43 -0.74 27.28
CA ARG A 431 -25.09 -0.31 28.54
C ARG A 431 -25.30 -1.47 29.52
N LYS A 432 -25.62 -2.67 29.02
CA LYS A 432 -25.79 -3.86 29.87
C LYS A 432 -24.49 -4.35 30.52
N LEU A 433 -23.32 -3.96 30.00
CA LEU A 433 -22.04 -4.30 30.62
C LEU A 433 -21.67 -3.36 31.77
N LEU A 434 -22.35 -2.22 31.89
CA LEU A 434 -22.14 -1.20 32.93
C LEU A 434 -23.13 -1.32 34.09
N LEU A 435 -24.20 -2.10 33.91
CA LEU A 435 -25.23 -2.41 34.90
C LEU A 435 -24.99 -3.82 35.43
#